data_AF-A0AAW2S1H8-F1
#
_entry.id   AF-A0AAW2S1H8-F1
#
_cell.length_a   1.000
_cell.length_b   1.000
_cell.length_c   1.000
_cell.angle_alpha   90.00
_cell.angle_beta   90.00
_cell.angle_gamma   90.00
#
_symmetry.space_group_name_H-M   'P 1'
#
loop_
_entity.id
_entity.type
_entity.pdbx_description
1 polymer ?
#
loop_
_entity_poly.entity_id
_entity_poly.type
_entity_poly.pdbx_seq_one_letter_code
_entity_poly.pdbx_strand_id
1 'polypeptide(L)'
;MTIKAQTLADFVSEMTGTIQEEVYKVRPWLLHVDGSSTTQGNGAGIVLTTPQRDDIGFAVQFEFKASNNEAEYEALVLGMRMTQDAGALHLLAYSDSQLIVKQVNGEYEAKVESMVQYLQQIKELKTKFKSFQLQQIPREENVKADSLSKLASALEDCKTWAIMVQHLPQPRIPLDIQPFSSNNNDWRTLIIRWIDEGRLSGDRWEATKIKTRAIRFLRQGGMLYRKSFTHPLLRCLSQEEGLHVLKEIHY
;
A
#
# COMPACT_ATOMS: atom_id res chain seq x y z
N MET A 1 0.52 51.52 15.99
CA MET A 1 0.23 51.14 14.60
C MET A 1 -1.10 50.42 14.59
N THR A 2 -2.15 51.07 14.11
CA THR A 2 -3.52 50.52 14.10
C THR A 2 -3.72 49.80 12.78
N ILE A 3 -3.82 48.48 12.79
CA ILE A 3 -4.25 47.73 11.60
C ILE A 3 -5.72 48.12 11.37
N LYS A 4 -5.99 48.80 10.25
CA LYS A 4 -7.35 49.19 9.90
C LYS A 4 -8.16 47.90 9.68
N ALA A 5 -9.34 47.79 10.28
CA ALA A 5 -10.24 46.65 10.11
C ALA A 5 -10.52 46.35 8.62
N GLN A 6 -10.40 47.37 7.76
CA GLN A 6 -10.46 47.24 6.31
C GLN A 6 -9.41 46.28 5.75
N THR A 7 -8.18 46.26 6.26
CA THR A 7 -7.12 45.35 5.77
C THR A 7 -7.43 43.89 6.09
N LEU A 8 -8.15 43.63 7.19
CA LEU A 8 -8.61 42.28 7.53
C LEU A 8 -9.83 41.89 6.68
N ALA A 9 -10.75 42.82 6.43
CA ALA A 9 -11.89 42.60 5.55
C ALA A 9 -11.45 42.36 4.10
N ASP A 10 -10.47 43.11 3.62
CA ASP A 10 -9.88 42.96 2.29
C ASP A 10 -9.12 41.64 2.19
N PHE A 11 -8.37 41.22 3.23
CA PHE A 11 -7.72 39.91 3.28
C PHE A 11 -8.73 38.75 3.31
N VAL A 12 -9.80 38.86 4.09
CA VAL A 12 -10.87 37.85 4.10
C VAL A 12 -11.59 37.83 2.74
N SER A 13 -11.82 38.99 2.13
CA SER A 13 -12.42 39.10 0.79
C SER A 13 -11.48 38.61 -0.32
N GLU A 14 -10.17 38.72 -0.15
CA GLU A 14 -9.16 38.19 -1.08
C GLU A 14 -9.03 36.66 -0.93
N MET A 15 -9.14 36.16 0.30
CA MET A 15 -9.17 34.71 0.61
C MET A 15 -10.52 34.04 0.27
N THR A 16 -11.62 34.81 0.20
CA THR A 16 -12.96 34.32 -0.19
C THR A 16 -13.35 34.69 -1.62
N GLY A 17 -12.59 35.60 -2.24
CA GLY A 17 -12.78 36.13 -3.59
C GLY A 17 -12.31 35.20 -4.70
N THR A 18 -12.61 33.91 -4.59
CA THR A 18 -12.69 32.96 -5.71
C THR A 18 -13.47 31.70 -5.31
N ILE A 19 -14.46 31.81 -4.42
CA ILE A 19 -15.45 30.75 -4.21
C ILE A 19 -16.70 31.12 -5.02
N GLN A 20 -16.52 31.35 -6.32
CA GLN A 20 -17.62 31.30 -7.27
C GLN A 20 -17.94 29.81 -7.51
N GLU A 21 -18.97 29.33 -6.81
CA GLU A 21 -19.90 28.28 -7.25
C GLU A 21 -19.38 27.05 -8.03
N GLU A 22 -18.15 26.58 -7.79
CA GLU A 22 -17.90 25.14 -7.87
C GLU A 22 -18.45 24.52 -6.58
N VAL A 23 -19.70 24.08 -6.65
CA VAL A 23 -20.35 23.21 -5.68
C VAL A 23 -19.31 22.20 -5.17
N TYR A 24 -18.84 22.34 -3.93
CA TYR A 24 -18.10 21.29 -3.25
C TYR A 24 -19.02 20.06 -3.17
N LYS A 25 -19.06 19.25 -4.23
CA LYS A 25 -19.59 17.89 -4.16
C LYS A 25 -18.74 17.19 -3.11
N VAL A 26 -19.26 17.10 -1.89
CA VAL A 26 -18.63 16.34 -0.83
C VAL A 26 -18.47 14.93 -1.36
N ARG A 27 -17.23 14.56 -1.71
CA ARG A 27 -16.95 13.25 -2.30
C ARG A 27 -17.18 12.21 -1.21
N PRO A 28 -17.96 11.15 -1.48
CA PRO A 28 -18.18 10.11 -0.50
C PRO A 28 -16.88 9.32 -0.29
N TRP A 29 -16.77 8.69 0.87
CA TRP A 29 -15.86 7.58 1.07
C TRP A 29 -16.33 6.40 0.24
N LEU A 30 -15.39 5.69 -0.38
CA LEU A 30 -15.68 4.44 -1.07
C LEU A 30 -15.26 3.29 -0.18
N LEU A 31 -16.09 2.26 -0.13
CA LEU A 31 -15.84 1.06 0.66
C LEU A 31 -16.06 -0.16 -0.22
N HIS A 32 -15.03 -0.97 -0.42
CA HIS A 32 -15.17 -2.29 -1.02
C HIS A 32 -15.02 -3.35 0.07
N VAL A 33 -15.94 -4.31 0.09
CA VAL A 33 -15.93 -5.41 1.08
C VAL A 33 -16.11 -6.75 0.39
N ASP A 34 -15.49 -7.77 0.97
CA ASP A 34 -15.66 -9.16 0.59
C ASP A 34 -15.44 -10.05 1.82
N GLY A 35 -16.27 -11.08 1.96
CA GLY A 35 -16.16 -12.08 3.02
C GLY A 35 -15.71 -13.44 2.48
N SER A 36 -14.77 -14.09 3.18
CA SER A 36 -14.33 -15.44 2.87
C SER A 36 -14.55 -16.37 4.05
N SER A 37 -15.11 -17.55 3.78
CA SER A 37 -15.23 -18.64 4.74
C SER A 37 -14.73 -19.92 4.08
N THR A 38 -13.73 -20.55 4.67
CA THR A 38 -13.07 -21.75 4.15
C THR A 38 -12.89 -22.78 5.26
N THR A 39 -12.37 -23.96 4.90
CA THR A 39 -12.01 -24.98 5.91
C THR A 39 -10.85 -24.54 6.80
N GLN A 40 -10.00 -23.62 6.34
CA GLN A 40 -8.84 -23.12 7.07
C GLN A 40 -9.20 -22.01 8.06
N GLY A 41 -10.18 -21.18 7.70
CA GLY A 41 -10.59 -20.06 8.51
C GLY A 41 -11.58 -19.16 7.79
N ASN A 42 -11.95 -18.09 8.49
CA ASN A 42 -12.89 -17.09 7.99
C ASN A 42 -12.24 -15.71 8.10
N GLY A 43 -12.63 -14.79 7.22
CA GLY A 43 -12.11 -13.43 7.26
C GLY A 43 -12.82 -12.49 6.30
N ALA A 44 -12.46 -11.23 6.43
CA ALA A 44 -12.96 -10.13 5.61
C ALA A 44 -11.82 -9.38 4.96
N GLY A 45 -12.06 -8.97 3.72
CA GLY A 45 -11.26 -8.00 3.00
C GLY A 45 -12.01 -6.69 2.91
N ILE A 46 -11.37 -5.61 3.35
CA ILE A 46 -11.96 -4.27 3.37
C ILE A 46 -11.00 -3.32 2.68
N VAL A 47 -11.48 -2.55 1.71
CA VAL A 47 -10.72 -1.45 1.09
C VAL A 47 -11.49 -0.16 1.27
N LEU A 48 -10.88 0.76 1.99
CA LEU A 48 -11.39 2.11 2.24
C LEU A 48 -10.67 3.09 1.35
N THR A 49 -11.41 3.81 0.51
CA THR A 49 -10.87 4.92 -0.29
C THR A 49 -11.37 6.24 0.28
N THR A 50 -10.43 7.10 0.70
CA THR A 50 -10.75 8.43 1.25
C THR A 50 -11.30 9.36 0.15
N PRO A 51 -11.98 10.46 0.49
CA PRO A 51 -12.37 11.50 -0.47
C PRO A 51 -11.19 12.09 -1.28
N GLN A 52 -9.98 12.00 -0.73
CA GLN A 52 -8.71 12.39 -1.35
C GLN A 52 -8.16 11.35 -2.34
N ARG A 53 -8.81 10.17 -2.44
CA ARG A 53 -8.44 9.00 -3.28
C ARG A 53 -7.24 8.21 -2.76
N ASP A 54 -7.04 8.18 -1.45
CA ASP A 54 -6.08 7.28 -0.82
C ASP A 54 -6.77 5.95 -0.49
N ASP A 55 -6.19 4.84 -0.95
CA ASP A 55 -6.69 3.48 -0.67
C ASP A 55 -6.00 2.91 0.58
N ILE A 56 -6.81 2.36 1.48
CA ILE A 56 -6.35 1.68 2.70
C ILE A 56 -7.01 0.30 2.76
N GLY A 57 -6.20 -0.75 2.63
CA GLY A 57 -6.66 -2.13 2.65
C GLY A 57 -6.48 -2.80 4.01
N PHE A 58 -7.47 -3.59 4.42
CA PHE A 58 -7.47 -4.38 5.64
C PHE A 58 -7.84 -5.83 5.33
N ALA A 59 -7.07 -6.77 5.87
CA ALA A 59 -7.40 -8.18 5.93
C ALA A 59 -7.69 -8.51 7.41
N VAL A 60 -8.91 -8.94 7.72
CA VAL A 60 -9.37 -9.18 9.08
C VAL A 60 -9.77 -10.64 9.23
N GLN A 61 -9.07 -11.35 10.11
CA GLN A 61 -9.40 -12.74 10.42
C GLN A 61 -10.51 -12.80 11.47
N PHE A 62 -11.44 -13.73 11.29
CA PHE A 62 -12.45 -14.04 12.30
C PHE A 62 -12.04 -15.28 13.09
N GLU A 63 -12.00 -15.15 14.42
CA GLU A 63 -11.72 -16.27 15.33
C GLU A 63 -12.93 -17.19 15.55
N PHE A 64 -14.08 -16.87 14.96
CA PHE A 64 -15.31 -17.64 15.02
C PHE A 64 -15.63 -18.30 13.68
N LYS A 65 -16.48 -19.32 13.73
CA LYS A 65 -17.01 -19.96 12.53
C LYS A 65 -18.09 -19.09 11.90
N ALA A 66 -18.02 -18.91 10.60
CA ALA A 66 -19.02 -18.22 9.79
C ALA A 66 -19.24 -19.03 8.51
N SER A 67 -20.45 -19.01 7.98
CA SER A 67 -20.70 -19.39 6.59
C SER A 67 -20.24 -18.29 5.62
N ASN A 68 -20.18 -18.57 4.32
CA ASN A 68 -19.82 -17.55 3.32
C ASN A 68 -20.71 -16.31 3.41
N ASN A 69 -22.03 -16.49 3.50
CA ASN A 69 -22.95 -15.36 3.61
C ASN A 69 -22.73 -14.56 4.91
N GLU A 70 -22.46 -15.25 6.02
CA GLU A 70 -22.15 -14.58 7.29
C GLU A 70 -20.83 -13.81 7.22
N ALA A 71 -19.80 -14.36 6.59
CA ALA A 71 -18.53 -13.65 6.37
C ALA A 71 -18.71 -12.38 5.54
N GLU A 72 -19.56 -12.41 4.51
CA GLU A 72 -19.89 -11.25 3.67
C GLU A 72 -20.61 -10.15 4.48
N TYR A 73 -21.57 -10.56 5.32
CA TYR A 73 -22.26 -9.64 6.23
C TYR A 73 -21.31 -9.04 7.27
N GLU A 74 -20.43 -9.84 7.85
CA GLU A 74 -19.41 -9.37 8.81
C GLU A 74 -18.43 -8.40 8.15
N ALA A 75 -17.98 -8.68 6.92
CA ALA A 75 -17.14 -7.78 6.15
C ALA A 75 -17.81 -6.40 5.95
N LEU A 76 -19.10 -6.39 5.58
CA LEU A 76 -19.87 -5.16 5.42
C LEU A 76 -20.05 -4.40 6.73
N VAL A 77 -20.47 -5.08 7.80
CA VAL A 77 -20.68 -4.47 9.12
C VAL A 77 -19.38 -3.87 9.66
N LEU A 78 -18.29 -4.62 9.58
CA LEU A 78 -16.98 -4.17 10.03
C LEU A 78 -16.48 -2.99 9.19
N GLY A 79 -16.55 -3.08 7.86
CA GLY A 79 -16.18 -1.98 6.96
C GLY A 79 -16.96 -0.70 7.24
N MET A 80 -18.28 -0.80 7.45
CA MET A 80 -19.11 0.34 7.82
C MET A 80 -18.68 0.96 9.16
N ARG A 81 -18.40 0.15 10.19
CA ARG A 81 -17.91 0.66 11.49
C ARG A 81 -16.57 1.36 11.36
N MET A 82 -15.61 0.77 10.66
CA MET A 82 -14.29 1.38 10.42
C MET A 82 -14.42 2.72 9.68
N THR A 83 -15.34 2.80 8.71
CA THR A 83 -15.60 4.06 7.99
C THR A 83 -16.21 5.13 8.91
N GLN A 84 -17.09 4.74 9.83
CA GLN A 84 -17.67 5.65 10.82
C GLN A 84 -16.63 6.17 11.81
N ASP A 85 -15.79 5.28 12.32
CA ASP A 85 -14.72 5.61 13.26
C ASP A 85 -13.68 6.55 12.62
N ALA A 86 -13.50 6.45 11.29
CA ALA A 86 -12.71 7.39 10.49
C ALA A 86 -13.41 8.75 10.21
N GLY A 87 -14.64 8.94 10.69
CA GLY A 87 -15.38 10.21 10.58
C GLY A 87 -16.12 10.41 9.25
N ALA A 88 -16.36 9.35 8.48
CA ALA A 88 -17.07 9.46 7.21
C ALA A 88 -18.55 9.82 7.40
N LEU A 89 -19.02 10.85 6.68
CA LEU A 89 -20.42 11.27 6.67
C LEU A 89 -21.21 10.72 5.47
N HIS A 90 -20.52 10.48 4.35
CA HIS A 90 -21.11 10.01 3.10
C HIS A 90 -20.36 8.76 2.66
N LEU A 91 -21.08 7.64 2.51
CA LEU A 91 -20.50 6.34 2.20
C LEU A 91 -21.15 5.73 0.96
N LEU A 92 -20.32 5.33 0.00
CA LEU A 92 -20.70 4.49 -1.13
C LEU A 92 -19.96 3.15 -1.00
N ALA A 93 -20.71 2.12 -0.63
CA ALA A 93 -20.20 0.78 -0.42
C ALA A 93 -20.44 -0.10 -1.66
N TYR A 94 -19.54 -1.06 -1.87
CA TYR A 94 -19.53 -2.00 -2.97
C TYR A 94 -19.30 -3.43 -2.45
N SER A 95 -20.05 -4.37 -3.00
CA SER A 95 -19.85 -5.81 -2.80
C SER A 95 -20.28 -6.55 -4.06
N ASP A 96 -19.66 -7.69 -4.35
CA ASP A 96 -20.06 -8.60 -5.42
C ASP A 96 -21.13 -9.62 -4.99
N SER A 97 -21.40 -9.73 -3.69
CA SER A 97 -22.46 -10.59 -3.15
C SER A 97 -23.85 -10.01 -3.41
N GLN A 98 -24.51 -10.53 -4.45
CA GLN A 98 -25.87 -10.10 -4.81
C GLN A 98 -26.87 -10.25 -3.65
N LEU A 99 -26.74 -11.31 -2.85
CA LEU A 99 -27.65 -11.60 -1.74
C LEU A 99 -27.66 -10.45 -0.73
N ILE A 100 -26.48 -10.05 -0.25
CA ILE A 100 -26.38 -9.02 0.78
C ILE A 100 -26.83 -7.67 0.23
N VAL A 101 -26.46 -7.34 -1.01
CA VAL A 101 -26.84 -6.06 -1.63
C VAL A 101 -28.35 -5.95 -1.72
N LYS A 102 -29.01 -6.97 -2.26
CA LYS A 102 -30.47 -6.98 -2.40
C LYS A 102 -31.20 -7.00 -1.06
N GLN A 103 -30.72 -7.73 -0.07
CA GLN A 103 -31.34 -7.75 1.26
C GLN A 103 -31.17 -6.41 1.99
N VAL A 104 -29.98 -5.81 1.92
CA VAL A 104 -29.69 -4.51 2.55
C VAL A 104 -30.46 -3.37 1.87
N ASN A 105 -30.70 -3.47 0.55
CA ASN A 105 -31.51 -2.52 -0.19
C ASN A 105 -33.03 -2.77 -0.06
N GLY A 106 -33.44 -3.86 0.61
CA GLY A 106 -34.84 -4.19 0.86
C GLY A 106 -35.55 -4.86 -0.32
N GLU A 107 -34.82 -5.30 -1.35
CA GLU A 107 -35.36 -6.04 -2.48
C GLU A 107 -35.66 -7.50 -2.11
N TYR A 108 -34.84 -8.09 -1.23
CA TYR A 108 -34.98 -9.46 -0.73
C TYR A 108 -35.22 -9.50 0.77
N GLU A 109 -36.00 -10.48 1.22
CA GLU A 109 -36.18 -10.76 2.64
C GLU A 109 -35.13 -11.74 3.17
N ALA A 110 -34.69 -11.53 4.41
CA ALA A 110 -33.86 -12.48 5.15
C ALA A 110 -34.76 -13.49 5.87
N LYS A 111 -34.58 -14.78 5.56
CA LYS A 111 -35.31 -15.87 6.21
C LYS A 111 -34.60 -16.46 7.41
N VAL A 112 -33.27 -16.39 7.42
CA VAL A 112 -32.43 -16.95 8.49
C VAL A 112 -32.26 -15.90 9.58
N GLU A 113 -32.42 -16.29 10.84
CA GLU A 113 -32.40 -15.37 11.99
C GLU A 113 -31.09 -14.58 12.10
N SER A 114 -29.93 -15.20 11.83
CA SER A 114 -28.65 -14.48 11.81
C SER A 114 -28.62 -13.35 10.78
N MET A 115 -29.16 -13.58 9.58
CA MET A 115 -29.24 -12.56 8.52
C MET A 115 -30.18 -11.41 8.92
N VAL A 116 -31.28 -11.70 9.62
CA VAL A 116 -32.18 -10.68 10.16
C VAL A 116 -31.45 -9.79 11.18
N GLN A 117 -30.63 -10.39 12.05
CA GLN A 117 -29.82 -9.66 13.02
C GLN A 117 -28.76 -8.77 12.33
N TYR A 118 -28.09 -9.26 11.29
CA TYR A 118 -27.15 -8.43 10.52
C TYR A 118 -27.86 -7.26 9.84
N LEU A 119 -29.02 -7.49 9.22
CA LEU A 119 -29.80 -6.40 8.61
C LEU A 119 -30.21 -5.36 9.64
N GLN A 120 -30.56 -5.75 10.86
CA GLN A 120 -30.86 -4.82 11.95
C GLN A 120 -29.63 -3.98 12.32
N GLN A 121 -28.46 -4.59 12.49
CA GLN A 121 -27.22 -3.86 12.75
C GLN A 121 -26.86 -2.90 11.62
N ILE A 122 -26.98 -3.33 10.36
CA ILE A 122 -26.72 -2.48 9.20
C ILE A 122 -27.69 -1.31 9.15
N LYS A 123 -28.98 -1.52 9.45
CA LYS A 123 -29.96 -0.42 9.53
C LYS A 123 -29.54 0.61 10.58
N GLU A 124 -29.10 0.18 11.76
CA GLU A 124 -28.61 1.08 12.81
C GLU A 124 -27.35 1.83 12.34
N LEU A 125 -26.39 1.15 11.72
CA LEU A 125 -25.20 1.79 11.17
C LEU A 125 -25.54 2.81 10.08
N LYS A 126 -26.50 2.51 9.19
CA LYS A 126 -26.95 3.45 8.14
C LYS A 126 -27.40 4.80 8.72
N THR A 127 -28.06 4.81 9.88
CA THR A 127 -28.56 6.06 10.50
C THR A 127 -27.47 7.06 10.89
N LYS A 128 -26.23 6.59 11.06
CA LYS A 128 -25.10 7.44 11.44
C LYS A 128 -24.44 8.13 10.24
N PHE A 129 -24.74 7.70 9.01
CA PHE A 129 -24.29 8.36 7.80
C PHE A 129 -25.33 9.38 7.32
N LYS A 130 -24.88 10.52 6.81
CA LYS A 130 -25.75 11.48 6.10
C LYS A 130 -26.24 10.92 4.77
N SER A 131 -25.42 10.11 4.10
CA SER A 131 -25.84 9.33 2.95
C SER A 131 -25.13 7.99 2.91
N PHE A 132 -25.87 6.93 2.63
CA PHE A 132 -25.35 5.59 2.44
C PHE A 132 -25.94 4.98 1.16
N GLN A 133 -25.10 4.37 0.35
CA GLN A 133 -25.51 3.54 -0.78
C GLN A 133 -24.69 2.26 -0.79
N LEU A 134 -25.33 1.13 -1.12
CA LEU A 134 -24.66 -0.15 -1.36
C LEU A 134 -24.97 -0.59 -2.78
N GLN A 135 -23.93 -0.78 -3.58
CA GLN A 135 -24.04 -1.17 -4.98
C GLN A 135 -23.40 -2.54 -5.20
N GLN A 136 -24.04 -3.34 -6.05
CA GLN A 136 -23.44 -4.57 -6.52
C GLN A 136 -22.42 -4.25 -7.62
N ILE A 137 -21.26 -4.87 -7.56
CA ILE A 137 -20.25 -4.84 -8.63
C ILE A 137 -19.92 -6.25 -9.11
N PRO A 138 -19.41 -6.43 -10.34
CA PRO A 138 -18.84 -7.70 -10.77
C PRO A 138 -17.66 -8.10 -9.88
N ARG A 139 -17.46 -9.41 -9.70
CA ARG A 139 -16.37 -9.93 -8.87
C ARG A 139 -14.98 -9.52 -9.41
N GLU A 140 -14.88 -9.37 -10.71
CA GLU A 140 -13.68 -8.91 -11.42
C GLU A 140 -13.31 -7.46 -11.05
N GLU A 141 -14.27 -6.68 -10.54
CA GLU A 141 -14.05 -5.31 -10.07
C GLU A 141 -13.78 -5.27 -8.55
N ASN A 142 -14.09 -6.34 -7.79
CA ASN A 142 -13.89 -6.42 -6.34
C ASN A 142 -12.59 -7.13 -5.91
N VAL A 143 -11.63 -7.29 -6.84
CA VAL A 143 -10.43 -8.14 -6.67
C VAL A 143 -9.60 -7.80 -5.43
N LYS A 144 -9.47 -6.52 -5.07
CA LYS A 144 -8.68 -6.11 -3.90
C LYS A 144 -9.29 -6.64 -2.60
N ALA A 145 -10.60 -6.49 -2.43
CA ALA A 145 -11.30 -6.99 -1.25
C ALA A 145 -11.28 -8.53 -1.21
N ASP A 146 -11.58 -9.18 -2.33
CA ASP A 146 -11.52 -10.66 -2.46
C ASP A 146 -10.13 -11.23 -2.16
N SER A 147 -9.05 -10.55 -2.57
CA SER A 147 -7.69 -10.97 -2.24
C SER A 147 -7.39 -10.84 -0.74
N LEU A 148 -7.86 -9.77 -0.10
CA LEU A 148 -7.66 -9.52 1.33
C LEU A 148 -8.48 -10.48 2.20
N SER A 149 -9.72 -10.81 1.81
CA SER A 149 -10.58 -11.75 2.53
C SER A 149 -10.01 -13.16 2.51
N LYS A 150 -9.54 -13.61 1.34
CA LYS A 150 -8.86 -14.91 1.18
C LYS A 150 -7.58 -14.97 1.99
N LEU A 151 -6.78 -13.91 1.95
CA LEU A 151 -5.57 -13.80 2.76
C LEU A 151 -5.90 -13.92 4.25
N ALA A 152 -6.92 -13.22 4.74
CA ALA A 152 -7.36 -13.29 6.12
C ALA A 152 -7.82 -14.71 6.52
N SER A 153 -8.57 -15.38 5.65
CA SER A 153 -9.10 -16.74 5.90
C SER A 153 -8.02 -17.84 5.89
N ALA A 154 -6.89 -17.60 5.21
CA ALA A 154 -5.84 -18.59 4.99
C ALA A 154 -4.74 -18.60 6.08
N LEU A 155 -4.74 -17.63 6.99
CA LEU A 155 -3.70 -17.55 8.02
C LEU A 155 -4.05 -18.44 9.20
N GLU A 156 -3.07 -19.18 9.71
CA GLU A 156 -3.20 -19.97 10.92
C GLU A 156 -2.42 -19.29 12.06
N ASP A 157 -2.96 -19.33 13.29
CA ASP A 157 -2.31 -18.86 14.53
C ASP A 157 -1.76 -17.41 14.53
N CYS A 158 -2.33 -16.51 13.73
CA CYS A 158 -1.87 -15.12 13.61
C CYS A 158 -2.63 -14.16 14.55
N LYS A 159 -2.19 -14.04 15.81
CA LYS A 159 -2.83 -13.13 16.80
C LYS A 159 -2.56 -11.64 16.56
N THR A 160 -1.41 -11.29 15.98
CA THR A 160 -1.07 -9.92 15.59
C THR A 160 0.04 -9.92 14.56
N TRP A 161 -0.26 -9.49 13.35
CA TRP A 161 0.67 -9.40 12.24
C TRP A 161 0.29 -8.19 11.39
N ALA A 162 1.28 -7.47 10.86
CA ALA A 162 1.07 -6.31 10.01
C ALA A 162 1.51 -6.64 8.58
N ILE A 163 0.60 -6.51 7.63
CA ILE A 163 0.89 -6.73 6.21
C ILE A 163 1.29 -5.41 5.58
N MET A 164 2.50 -5.36 5.06
CA MET A 164 2.96 -4.24 4.26
C MET A 164 3.00 -4.67 2.80
N VAL A 165 2.11 -4.10 1.98
CA VAL A 165 2.16 -4.27 0.53
C VAL A 165 3.07 -3.19 -0.04
N GLN A 166 4.19 -3.59 -0.66
CA GLN A 166 5.12 -2.67 -1.30
C GLN A 166 5.06 -2.84 -2.82
N HIS A 167 4.80 -1.75 -3.54
CA HIS A 167 4.92 -1.73 -4.99
C HIS A 167 6.38 -1.66 -5.40
N LEU A 168 6.84 -2.65 -6.16
CA LEU A 168 8.20 -2.69 -6.71
C LEU A 168 8.14 -2.38 -8.21
N PRO A 169 8.42 -1.14 -8.63
CA PRO A 169 8.17 -0.68 -10.00
C PRO A 169 9.12 -1.28 -11.05
N GLN A 170 10.23 -1.89 -10.62
CA GLN A 170 11.22 -2.48 -11.52
C GLN A 170 11.80 -3.78 -10.92
N PRO A 171 12.10 -4.79 -11.77
CA PRO A 171 12.74 -6.02 -11.32
C PRO A 171 14.11 -5.72 -10.69
N ARG A 172 14.50 -6.49 -9.66
CA ARG A 172 15.76 -6.27 -8.93
C ARG A 172 16.99 -6.83 -9.64
N ILE A 173 16.81 -7.48 -10.80
CA ILE A 173 17.87 -8.03 -11.64
C ILE A 173 18.08 -7.14 -12.89
N PRO A 174 19.32 -6.99 -13.39
CA PRO A 174 19.55 -6.31 -14.65
C PRO A 174 18.94 -7.11 -15.82
N LEU A 175 18.24 -6.44 -16.74
CA LEU A 175 18.06 -6.96 -18.09
C LEU A 175 19.43 -6.91 -18.80
N ASP A 176 19.77 -8.04 -19.42
CA ASP A 176 21.01 -8.44 -20.10
C ASP A 176 22.07 -7.35 -20.42
N ILE A 177 23.33 -7.60 -20.02
CA ILE A 177 24.49 -6.74 -20.35
C ILE A 177 25.67 -7.61 -20.81
N GLN A 178 26.18 -7.34 -22.00
CA GLN A 178 27.43 -7.91 -22.51
C GLN A 178 28.67 -7.33 -21.79
N PRO A 179 29.74 -8.12 -21.58
CA PRO A 179 30.91 -7.68 -20.80
C PRO A 179 31.99 -7.06 -21.72
N PHE A 180 32.76 -6.08 -21.24
CA PHE A 180 34.20 -5.97 -21.52
C PHE A 180 34.96 -5.02 -20.56
N SER A 181 36.27 -4.88 -20.76
CA SER A 181 37.37 -5.02 -19.78
C SER A 181 38.04 -3.72 -19.24
N SER A 182 39.06 -3.94 -18.42
CA SER A 182 39.75 -3.13 -17.39
C SER A 182 40.81 -2.09 -17.81
N ASN A 183 41.00 -0.99 -17.03
CA ASN A 183 42.34 -0.48 -16.64
C ASN A 183 42.40 0.54 -15.46
N ASN A 184 42.98 0.10 -14.34
CA ASN A 184 44.02 0.70 -13.47
C ASN A 184 44.09 2.16 -12.94
N ASN A 185 43.00 2.93 -12.84
CA ASN A 185 42.96 4.10 -11.91
C ASN A 185 41.74 4.07 -10.98
N ASP A 186 41.33 2.85 -10.66
CA ASP A 186 40.00 2.60 -10.18
C ASP A 186 39.96 2.50 -8.66
N TRP A 187 39.17 3.36 -8.04
CA TRP A 187 38.92 3.33 -6.59
C TRP A 187 38.40 1.95 -6.11
N ARG A 188 37.85 1.14 -7.03
CA ARG A 188 37.41 -0.24 -6.79
C ARG A 188 38.55 -1.21 -6.53
N THR A 189 39.76 -0.96 -7.04
CA THR A 189 40.88 -1.92 -7.06
C THR A 189 41.27 -2.44 -5.68
N LEU A 190 41.43 -1.57 -4.67
CA LEU A 190 41.82 -2.00 -3.32
C LEU A 190 40.71 -2.75 -2.58
N ILE A 191 39.45 -2.42 -2.86
CA ILE A 191 38.28 -3.11 -2.30
C ILE A 191 38.17 -4.50 -2.93
N ILE A 192 38.33 -4.59 -4.25
CA ILE A 192 38.40 -5.83 -5.02
C ILE A 192 39.49 -6.74 -4.47
N ARG A 193 40.72 -6.23 -4.34
CA ARG A 193 41.87 -7.02 -3.88
C ARG A 193 41.66 -7.57 -2.47
N TRP A 194 41.08 -6.78 -1.56
CA TRP A 194 40.74 -7.26 -0.23
C TRP A 194 39.69 -8.37 -0.25
N ILE A 195 38.67 -8.26 -1.12
CA ILE A 195 37.60 -9.26 -1.24
C ILE A 195 38.13 -10.57 -1.86
N ASP A 196 39.00 -10.49 -2.87
CA ASP A 196 39.54 -11.67 -3.57
C ASP A 196 40.67 -12.36 -2.81
N GLU A 197 41.63 -11.59 -2.30
CA GLU A 197 42.90 -12.12 -1.78
C GLU A 197 42.97 -12.10 -0.24
N GLY A 198 42.08 -11.38 0.44
CA GLY A 198 42.06 -11.26 1.90
C GLY A 198 43.30 -10.59 2.49
N ARG A 199 44.10 -9.88 1.69
CA ARG A 199 45.36 -9.25 2.10
C ARG A 199 45.43 -7.79 1.65
N LEU A 200 45.95 -6.94 2.53
CA LEU A 200 46.24 -5.53 2.24
C LEU A 200 47.67 -5.25 2.68
N SER A 201 48.50 -4.72 1.77
CA SER A 201 49.81 -4.16 2.07
C SER A 201 49.67 -2.68 2.44
N GLY A 202 50.03 -2.29 3.67
CA GLY A 202 49.93 -0.90 4.13
C GLY A 202 49.79 -0.74 5.66
N ASP A 203 49.61 0.51 6.10
CA ASP A 203 49.42 0.89 7.51
C ASP A 203 48.15 0.26 8.12
N ARG A 204 48.22 -0.04 9.42
CA ARG A 204 47.16 -0.74 10.18
C ARG A 204 45.85 0.05 10.18
N TRP A 205 45.93 1.38 10.19
CA TRP A 205 44.78 2.25 10.16
C TRP A 205 44.08 2.26 8.79
N GLU A 206 44.86 2.39 7.71
CA GLU A 206 44.34 2.36 6.34
C GLU A 206 43.70 1.01 5.98
N ALA A 207 44.35 -0.08 6.39
CA ALA A 207 43.82 -1.42 6.22
C ALA A 207 42.47 -1.59 6.94
N THR A 208 42.34 -1.06 8.16
CA THR A 208 41.08 -1.11 8.92
C THR A 208 39.97 -0.32 8.21
N LYS A 209 40.27 0.88 7.71
CA LYS A 209 39.32 1.70 6.96
C LYS A 209 38.82 1.00 5.70
N ILE A 210 39.72 0.34 4.96
CA ILE A 210 39.36 -0.43 3.74
C ILE A 210 38.51 -1.64 4.11
N LYS A 211 38.85 -2.39 5.16
CA LYS A 211 38.05 -3.52 5.66
C LYS A 211 36.63 -3.12 6.00
N THR A 212 36.47 -2.07 6.80
CA THR A 212 35.14 -1.56 7.20
C THR A 212 34.33 -1.10 5.98
N ARG A 213 34.99 -0.47 5.00
CA ARG A 213 34.34 -0.03 3.76
C ARG A 213 33.95 -1.22 2.87
N ALA A 214 34.80 -2.24 2.76
CA ALA A 214 34.61 -3.40 1.89
C ALA A 214 33.41 -4.27 2.28
N ILE A 215 32.96 -4.24 3.54
CA ILE A 215 31.75 -4.94 4.01
C ILE A 215 30.52 -4.61 3.13
N ARG A 216 30.46 -3.36 2.64
CA ARG A 216 29.38 -2.83 1.81
C ARG A 216 29.46 -3.27 0.35
N PHE A 217 30.42 -4.10 -0.03
CA PHE A 217 30.64 -4.49 -1.41
C PHE A 217 30.67 -6.02 -1.57
N LEU A 218 30.39 -6.48 -2.78
CA LEU A 218 30.40 -7.88 -3.18
C LEU A 218 31.10 -8.00 -4.55
N ARG A 219 31.89 -9.05 -4.72
CA ARG A 219 32.52 -9.37 -6.01
C ARG A 219 31.86 -10.60 -6.61
N GLN A 220 31.38 -10.47 -7.84
CA GLN A 220 30.67 -11.53 -8.55
C GLN A 220 30.93 -11.40 -10.05
N GLY A 221 31.28 -12.51 -10.71
CA GLY A 221 31.59 -12.51 -12.15
C GLY A 221 32.71 -11.56 -12.56
N GLY A 222 33.72 -11.35 -11.69
CA GLY A 222 34.83 -10.41 -11.93
C GLY A 222 34.48 -8.93 -11.72
N MET A 223 33.22 -8.60 -11.45
CA MET A 223 32.73 -7.22 -11.25
C MET A 223 32.52 -6.89 -9.77
N LEU A 224 32.70 -5.63 -9.40
CA LEU A 224 32.45 -5.13 -8.04
C LEU A 224 31.06 -4.48 -7.96
N TYR A 225 30.31 -4.85 -6.94
CA TYR A 225 28.99 -4.31 -6.65
C TYR A 225 28.94 -3.69 -5.25
N ARG A 226 28.20 -2.60 -5.10
CA ARG A 226 27.85 -2.03 -3.80
C ARG A 226 26.53 -2.61 -3.33
N LYS A 227 26.54 -3.20 -2.13
CA LYS A 227 25.35 -3.63 -1.40
C LYS A 227 24.55 -2.38 -1.01
N SER A 228 23.40 -2.18 -1.64
CA SER A 228 22.46 -1.13 -1.26
C SER A 228 21.57 -1.61 -0.11
N PHE A 229 21.01 -0.65 0.64
CA PHE A 229 20.08 -0.94 1.74
C PHE A 229 18.76 -1.56 1.23
N THR A 230 18.44 -1.33 -0.05
CA THR A 230 17.16 -1.71 -0.70
C THR A 230 17.29 -2.85 -1.70
N HIS A 231 18.41 -3.60 -1.64
CA HIS A 231 18.68 -4.87 -2.31
C HIS A 231 19.15 -4.92 -3.78
N PRO A 232 19.16 -3.90 -4.66
CA PRO A 232 19.94 -4.02 -5.89
C PRO A 232 21.43 -3.83 -5.59
N LEU A 233 22.24 -4.75 -6.12
CA LEU A 233 23.69 -4.62 -6.19
C LEU A 233 24.03 -3.59 -7.25
N LEU A 234 24.50 -2.41 -6.84
CA LEU A 234 24.86 -1.35 -7.78
C LEU A 234 26.24 -1.65 -8.35
N ARG A 235 26.34 -1.87 -9.67
CA ARG A 235 27.63 -2.07 -10.32
C ARG A 235 28.47 -0.83 -10.09
N CYS A 236 29.60 -1.02 -9.41
CA CYS A 236 30.54 0.07 -9.22
C CYS A 236 31.24 0.26 -10.56
N LEU A 237 31.15 1.46 -11.13
CA LEU A 237 31.82 1.83 -12.38
C LEU A 237 33.24 2.30 -12.10
N SER A 238 34.14 2.07 -13.06
CA SER A 238 35.42 2.79 -13.12
C SER A 238 35.16 4.27 -13.37
N GLN A 239 36.18 5.09 -13.11
CA GLN A 239 36.11 6.51 -13.43
C GLN A 239 35.88 6.76 -14.92
N GLU A 240 36.49 5.94 -15.78
CA GLU A 240 36.37 6.04 -17.23
C GLU A 240 34.98 5.60 -17.72
N GLU A 241 34.44 4.50 -17.16
CA GLU A 241 33.06 4.04 -17.39
C GLU A 241 32.04 5.10 -16.95
N GLY A 242 32.27 5.74 -15.80
CA GLY A 242 31.39 6.80 -15.30
C GLY A 242 31.38 8.05 -16.18
N LEU A 243 32.54 8.46 -16.70
CA LEU A 243 32.65 9.60 -17.61
C LEU A 243 31.98 9.34 -18.97
N HIS A 244 32.02 8.09 -19.44
CA HIS A 244 31.32 7.71 -20.67
C HIS A 244 29.80 7.79 -20.52
N VAL A 245 29.26 7.23 -19.43
CA VAL A 245 27.82 7.30 -19.12
C VAL A 245 27.34 8.74 -18.99
N LEU A 246 28.13 9.63 -18.36
CA LEU A 246 27.76 11.04 -18.25
C LEU A 246 27.69 11.75 -19.61
N LYS A 247 28.53 11.38 -20.58
CA LYS A 247 28.49 11.96 -21.92
C LYS A 247 27.24 11.52 -22.70
N GLU A 248 26.80 10.28 -22.56
CA GLU A 248 25.60 9.77 -23.23
C GLU A 248 24.30 10.39 -22.70
N ILE A 249 24.28 10.86 -21.45
CA ILE A 249 23.08 11.45 -20.83
C ILE A 249 22.93 12.95 -21.15
N HIS A 250 24.02 13.62 -21.53
CA HIS A 250 24.08 15.07 -21.74
C HIS A 250 24.14 15.50 -23.22
N TYR A 251 23.81 14.61 -24.16
CA TYR A 251 23.61 14.91 -25.59
C TYR A 251 22.25 14.45 -26.08
#